data_AF-A0A8T6VIG6-F1
#
_entry.id   AF-A0A8T6VIG6-F1
#
_cell.length_a   1.000
_cell.length_b   1.000
_cell.length_c   1.000
_cell.angle_alpha   90.00
_cell.angle_beta   90.00
_cell.angle_gamma   90.00
#
_symmetry.space_group_name_H-M   'P 1'
#
loop_
_entity.id
_entity.type
_entity.pdbx_description
1 polymer ?
#
loop_
_entity_poly.entity_id
_entity_poly.type
_entity_poly.pdbx_seq_one_letter_code
_entity_poly.pdbx_strand_id
1 'polypeptide(L)' 'KSKDPVKVKLRFCPDHYKVYMEEVIPAMPLKYKILTKIALKIGAIQVEKLKYMESDLCFYCRFGSGGHDKKSELPPIG' A
#
# COMPACT_ATOMS: atom_id res chain seq x y z
N LYS A 1 7.04 20.09 -20.09
CA LYS A 1 6.75 19.57 -18.73
C LYS A 1 6.68 18.04 -18.83
N SER A 2 7.80 17.38 -18.63
CA SER A 2 7.89 15.91 -18.57
C SER A 2 6.97 15.42 -17.45
N LYS A 3 5.95 14.62 -17.79
CA LYS A 3 5.19 13.85 -16.80
C LYS A 3 6.07 12.67 -16.42
N ASP A 4 6.95 12.83 -15.43
CA ASP A 4 7.62 11.69 -14.84
C ASP A 4 6.55 10.66 -14.45
N PRO A 5 6.68 9.38 -14.86
CA PRO A 5 5.69 8.38 -14.53
C PRO A 5 5.59 8.30 -13.00
N VAL A 6 4.42 8.62 -12.47
CA VAL A 6 4.15 8.59 -11.02
C VAL A 6 4.33 7.15 -10.56
N LYS A 7 5.49 6.85 -9.97
CA LYS A 7 5.77 5.54 -9.36
C LYS A 7 5.01 5.47 -8.05
N VAL A 8 4.01 4.59 -7.99
CA VAL A 8 3.20 4.41 -6.79
C VAL A 8 3.94 3.46 -5.85
N LYS A 9 4.20 3.89 -4.62
CA LYS A 9 4.81 3.06 -3.58
C LYS A 9 3.74 2.54 -2.63
N LEU A 10 3.65 1.22 -2.48
CA LEU A 10 2.82 0.56 -1.49
C LEU A 10 3.72 -0.01 -0.39
N ARG A 11 3.47 0.40 0.85
CA ARG A 11 4.27 0.00 2.00
C ARG A 11 3.47 -0.95 2.88
N PHE A 12 4.07 -2.06 3.30
CA PHE A 12 3.41 -3.03 4.17
C PHE A 12 4.31 -3.45 5.32
N CYS A 13 3.75 -3.62 6.52
CA CYS A 13 4.45 -4.30 7.62
C CYS A 13 4.71 -5.78 7.26
N PRO A 14 5.59 -6.48 7.97
CA PRO A 14 6.02 -7.82 7.59
C PRO A 14 4.87 -8.82 7.38
N ASP A 15 3.86 -8.78 8.24
CA ASP A 15 2.71 -9.69 8.18
C ASP A 15 1.81 -9.36 6.98
N HIS A 16 1.47 -8.08 6.80
CA HIS A 16 0.65 -7.63 5.67
C HIS A 16 1.35 -7.74 4.32
N TYR A 17 2.68 -7.65 4.29
CA TYR A 17 3.44 -7.90 3.07
C TYR A 17 3.23 -9.34 2.58
N LYS A 18 3.29 -10.29 3.52
CA LYS A 18 3.08 -11.72 3.24
C LYS A 18 1.66 -11.95 2.72
N VAL A 19 0.65 -11.46 3.42
CA VAL A 19 -0.76 -11.57 3.00
C VAL A 19 -0.97 -10.94 1.62
N TYR A 20 -0.43 -9.75 1.35
CA TYR A 20 -0.59 -9.09 0.07
C TYR A 20 0.00 -9.91 -1.10
N MET A 21 1.21 -10.48 -0.90
CA MET A 21 1.92 -11.24 -1.93
C MET A 21 1.39 -12.65 -2.13
N GLU A 22 1.05 -13.35 -1.04
CA GLU A 22 0.74 -14.78 -1.04
C GLU A 22 -0.75 -15.08 -1.07
N GLU A 23 -1.60 -14.13 -0.65
CA GLU A 23 -3.05 -14.34 -0.59
C GLU A 23 -3.78 -13.35 -1.51
N VAL A 24 -3.58 -12.04 -1.34
CA VAL A 24 -4.34 -11.02 -2.09
C VAL A 24 -4.07 -11.11 -3.59
N ILE A 25 -2.81 -11.00 -4.03
CA ILE A 25 -2.47 -11.07 -5.47
C ILE A 25 -2.89 -12.41 -6.07
N PRO A 26 -2.67 -13.57 -5.42
CA PRO A 26 -3.11 -14.85 -5.96
C PRO A 26 -4.63 -15.02 -6.08
N ALA A 27 -5.40 -14.47 -5.12
CA ALA A 27 -6.86 -14.51 -5.08
C ALA A 27 -7.54 -13.49 -6.01
N MET A 28 -6.80 -12.52 -6.57
CA MET A 28 -7.35 -11.58 -7.55
C MET A 28 -7.92 -12.32 -8.78
N PRO A 29 -9.03 -11.84 -9.36
CA PRO A 29 -9.48 -12.32 -10.66
C PRO A 29 -8.38 -12.18 -11.72
N LEU A 30 -8.32 -13.14 -12.66
CA LEU A 30 -7.20 -13.32 -13.60
C LEU A 30 -6.75 -12.02 -14.30
N LYS A 31 -7.70 -11.22 -14.78
CA LYS A 31 -7.44 -9.93 -15.43
C LYS A 31 -6.63 -8.99 -14.53
N TYR A 32 -7.08 -8.81 -13.28
CA TYR A 32 -6.43 -7.90 -12.33
C TYR A 32 -5.11 -8.46 -11.83
N LYS A 33 -5.03 -9.77 -11.62
CA LYS A 33 -3.78 -10.46 -11.26
C LYS A 33 -2.68 -10.22 -12.29
N ILE A 34 -3.00 -10.33 -13.58
CA ILE A 34 -2.05 -10.07 -14.67
C ILE A 34 -1.63 -8.60 -14.68
N LEU A 35 -2.59 -7.67 -14.59
CA LEU A 35 -2.30 -6.23 -14.56
C LEU A 35 -1.40 -5.86 -13.37
N THR A 36 -1.70 -6.35 -12.17
CA THR A 36 -0.89 -6.10 -10.97
C THR A 36 0.52 -6.66 -11.13
N LYS A 37 0.67 -7.88 -11.66
CA LYS A 37 2.00 -8.46 -11.93
C LYS A 37 2.82 -7.64 -12.92
N ILE A 38 2.19 -7.15 -14.00
CA ILE A 38 2.86 -6.30 -14.99
C ILE A 38 3.26 -4.97 -14.34
N ALA A 39 2.36 -4.32 -13.60
CA ALA A 39 2.63 -3.06 -12.91
C ALA A 39 3.80 -3.17 -11.91
N LEU A 40 3.90 -4.29 -11.20
CA LEU A 40 5.04 -4.61 -10.33
C LEU A 40 6.33 -4.81 -11.15
N LYS A 41 6.27 -5.59 -12.23
CA LYS A 41 7.43 -5.93 -13.07
C LYS A 41 8.05 -4.71 -13.76
N ILE A 42 7.21 -3.78 -14.23
CA ILE A 42 7.67 -2.54 -14.88
C ILE A 42 8.00 -1.42 -13.88
N GLY A 43 7.81 -1.66 -12.58
CA GLY A 43 8.08 -0.68 -11.51
C GLY A 43 7.10 0.50 -11.47
N ALA A 44 5.91 0.36 -12.09
CA ALA A 44 4.83 1.34 -11.94
C ALA A 44 4.25 1.31 -10.52
N ILE A 45 4.22 0.10 -9.92
CA ILE A 45 3.95 -0.11 -8.50
C ILE A 45 5.20 -0.71 -7.87
N GLN A 46 5.69 -0.10 -6.79
CA GLN A 46 6.78 -0.62 -5.99
C GLN A 46 6.24 -1.03 -4.63
N VAL A 47 6.42 -2.29 -4.25
CA VAL A 47 6.02 -2.78 -2.93
C VAL A 47 7.24 -2.81 -2.01
N GLU A 48 7.17 -2.04 -0.92
CA GLU A 48 8.21 -1.94 0.09
C GLU A 48 7.76 -2.68 1.37
N LYS A 49 8.62 -3.55 1.88
CA LYS A 49 8.43 -4.21 3.18
C LYS A 49 9.01 -3.30 4.28
N LEU A 50 8.16 -2.85 5.18
CA LEU A 50 8.50 -2.02 6.33
C LEU A 50 9.12 -2.84 7.46
N LYS A 51 9.79 -2.16 8.38
CA LYS A 51 10.16 -2.77 9.68
C LYS A 51 8.94 -2.84 10.59
N TYR A 52 8.95 -3.74 11.56
CA TYR A 52 7.84 -3.95 12.50
C TYR A 52 7.40 -2.65 13.23
N MET A 53 8.34 -1.75 13.53
CA MET A 53 8.06 -0.48 14.22
C MET A 53 7.46 0.62 13.34
N GLU A 54 7.26 0.39 12.04
CA GLU A 54 6.72 1.38 11.10
C GLU A 54 5.28 1.07 10.69
N SER A 55 4.55 0.34 11.53
CA SER A 55 3.20 -0.16 11.20
C SER A 55 2.19 0.95 10.84
N ASP A 56 2.37 2.19 11.32
CA ASP A 56 1.54 3.35 10.92
C ASP A 56 1.68 3.73 9.44
N LEU A 57 2.81 3.37 8.80
CA LEU A 57 3.05 3.58 7.38
C LEU A 57 2.53 2.43 6.51
N CYS A 58 2.15 1.31 7.13
CA CYS A 58 1.60 0.17 6.40
C CYS A 58 0.22 0.54 5.83
N PHE A 59 0.04 0.33 4.53
CA PHE A 59 -1.21 0.59 3.83
C PHE A 59 -2.39 -0.08 4.55
N TYR A 60 -2.30 -1.37 4.86
CA TYR A 60 -3.39 -2.07 5.54
C TYR A 60 -3.57 -1.68 7.01
N CYS A 61 -2.52 -1.51 7.81
CA CYS A 61 -2.69 -1.04 9.20
C CYS A 61 -3.32 0.36 9.26
N ARG A 62 -2.92 1.26 8.36
CA ARG A 62 -3.48 2.62 8.29
C ARG A 62 -5.00 2.63 8.09
N PHE A 63 -5.53 1.68 7.33
CA PHE A 63 -6.97 1.59 7.05
C PHE A 63 -7.72 0.56 7.92
N GLY A 64 -7.05 -0.50 8.37
CA GLY A 64 -7.63 -1.65 9.09
C GLY A 64 -7.59 -1.54 10.62
N SER A 65 -6.71 -0.72 11.20
CA SER A 65 -6.61 -0.54 12.66
C SER A 65 -7.67 0.43 13.24
N GLY A 66 -8.80 0.68 12.54
CA GLY A 66 -9.77 1.70 12.97
C GLY A 66 -9.42 3.12 12.52
N GLY A 67 -8.81 3.28 11.34
CA GLY A 67 -8.57 4.59 10.72
C GLY A 67 -9.83 5.39 10.34
N HIS A 68 -11.02 4.94 10.76
CA HIS A 68 -12.28 5.69 10.70
C HIS A 68 -12.52 6.56 11.95
N ASP A 69 -11.62 6.54 12.94
CA ASP A 69 -11.73 7.36 14.18
C ASP A 69 -10.64 8.42 14.34
N LYS A 70 -9.77 8.63 13.34
CA LYS A 70 -8.99 9.87 13.30
C LYS A 70 -9.93 10.98 12.83
N LYS A 71 -10.73 11.50 13.76
CA LYS A 71 -11.22 12.88 13.70
C LYS A 71 -10.04 13.70 13.21
N SER A 72 -10.23 14.39 12.09
CA SER A 72 -9.32 15.45 11.69
C SER A 72 -9.19 16.35 12.91
N GLU A 73 -8.07 16.30 13.63
CA GLU A 73 -7.77 17.36 14.58
C GLU A 73 -7.73 18.62 13.73
N LEU A 74 -8.71 19.49 13.95
CA LEU A 74 -8.72 20.80 13.31
C LEU A 74 -7.35 21.42 13.57
N PRO A 75 -6.70 22.03 12.56
CA PRO A 75 -5.46 22.74 12.81
C PRO A 75 -5.70 23.75 13.94
N PRO A 76 -4.72 23.97 14.85
CA PRO A 76 -4.89 24.97 15.89
C PRO A 76 -5.22 26.30 15.21
N ILE A 77 -6.35 26.88 15.58
CA ILE A 77 -6.70 28.24 15.19
C ILE A 77 -5.70 29.13 15.94
N GLY A 78 -4.63 29.49 15.25
CA GLY A 78 -3.73 30.58 15.59
C GLY A 78 -4.06 31.77 14.70
#